data_AF-A0A366ICG4-F1
#
_entry.id   AF-A0A366ICG4-F1
#
_cell.length_a   1.000
_cell.length_b   1.000
_cell.length_c   1.000
_cell.angle_alpha   90.00
_cell.angle_beta   90.00
_cell.angle_gamma   90.00
#
_symmetry.space_group_name_H-M   'P 1'
#
loop_
_entity.id
_entity.type
_entity.pdbx_description
1 polymer ?
#
loop_
_entity_poly.entity_id
_entity_poly.type
_entity_poly.pdbx_seq_one_letter_code
_entity_poly.pdbx_strand_id
1 'polypeptide(L)'
;MNRLGHIFSGGSSSSGASWNALNQDHSIVKTHEQFSAQSLGLSSYQYRTVQVKSSTMENLAQAAWANQVVKNILHAGAGNQIKDISSSSGESWARAKLADDAYSGGNSLAQLKRAQKMQGGNCPVFASTASAVLQGKTDAPMMRVRTRLPEGNSHEFLLLGDRRASRWGDRNTVVVDAWPVKPSASTFDQTFIQDARSGEKLSLRDVLSEYCNEEYSAYTFSNKDRDRLTSIKPLDTDAIDRKLHKQHLPSIGDELVEHIFATESDNLFDARVSTDPSTYYTDGDETRTFDNILSR
;
A
#
# COMPACT_ATOMS: atom_id res chain seq x y z
N MET A 1 3.86 -38.30 43.04
CA MET A 1 2.66 -38.85 42.35
C MET A 1 1.65 -37.72 42.24
N ASN A 2 1.78 -36.82 41.25
CA ASN A 2 1.24 -36.86 39.88
C ASN A 2 -0.29 -37.05 39.79
N ARG A 3 -1.00 -35.97 39.42
CA ARG A 3 -1.90 -35.82 38.25
C ARG A 3 -2.51 -34.40 38.28
N LEU A 4 -1.98 -33.49 37.46
CA LEU A 4 -2.47 -33.14 36.11
C LEU A 4 -3.80 -32.36 36.14
N GLY A 5 -3.70 -31.05 36.33
CA GLY A 5 -4.73 -30.09 35.94
C GLY A 5 -4.54 -29.72 34.48
N HIS A 6 -5.47 -30.15 33.63
CA HIS A 6 -5.65 -29.61 32.28
C HIS A 6 -6.16 -28.18 32.40
N ILE A 7 -5.36 -27.20 31.96
CA ILE A 7 -5.82 -25.83 31.69
C ILE A 7 -5.50 -25.53 30.24
N PHE A 8 -6.50 -25.75 29.38
CA PHE A 8 -6.66 -25.06 28.11
C PHE A 8 -8.17 -24.95 27.84
N SER A 9 -8.72 -23.74 27.96
CA SER A 9 -9.72 -23.22 27.02
C SER A 9 -10.03 -21.78 27.41
N GLY A 10 -9.46 -20.85 26.66
CA GLY A 10 -9.79 -19.44 26.72
C GLY A 10 -9.60 -18.83 25.34
N GLY A 11 -10.17 -19.48 24.32
CA GLY A 11 -10.24 -18.91 22.98
C GLY A 11 -11.15 -17.69 23.02
N SER A 12 -10.54 -16.50 22.98
CA SER A 12 -11.27 -15.27 22.72
C SER A 12 -11.70 -15.26 21.26
N SER A 13 -12.90 -15.77 21.00
CA SER A 13 -13.62 -15.50 19.75
C SER A 13 -13.90 -14.00 19.67
N SER A 14 -13.09 -13.24 18.95
CA SER A 14 -13.40 -11.85 18.62
C SER A 14 -14.59 -11.82 17.68
N SER A 15 -15.70 -11.35 18.23
CA SER A 15 -17.00 -11.11 17.60
C SER A 15 -16.91 -10.41 16.24
N GLY A 16 -17.65 -10.93 15.25
CA GLY A 16 -17.78 -10.43 13.87
C GLY A 16 -18.45 -9.06 13.69
N ALA A 17 -17.96 -8.04 14.39
CA ALA A 17 -18.30 -6.65 14.12
C ALA A 17 -17.64 -6.20 12.80
N SER A 18 -18.43 -5.57 11.92
CA SER A 18 -17.87 -4.84 10.78
C SER A 18 -17.21 -3.56 11.26
N TRP A 19 -16.12 -3.15 10.60
CA TRP A 19 -15.38 -1.94 10.90
C TRP A 19 -15.39 -0.98 9.70
N ASN A 20 -15.37 0.32 9.99
CA ASN A 20 -15.32 1.37 9.00
C ASN A 20 -13.87 1.72 8.66
N ALA A 21 -13.41 1.31 7.48
CA ALA A 21 -12.03 1.51 7.06
C ALA A 21 -11.63 2.97 6.85
N LEU A 22 -12.61 3.85 6.70
CA LEU A 22 -12.37 5.28 6.50
C LEU A 22 -12.08 6.00 7.82
N ASN A 23 -12.40 5.37 8.96
CA ASN A 23 -12.06 5.89 10.28
C ASN A 23 -10.68 5.38 10.69
N GLN A 24 -9.77 6.30 10.99
CA GLN A 24 -8.45 5.98 11.50
C GLN A 24 -8.46 6.14 13.02
N ASP A 25 -8.65 5.04 13.74
CA ASP A 25 -8.65 5.02 15.21
C ASP A 25 -7.24 4.78 15.78
N HIS A 26 -6.21 4.74 14.92
CA HIS A 26 -4.82 4.53 15.30
C HIS A 26 -4.09 5.86 15.49
N SER A 27 -3.09 5.85 16.39
CA SER A 27 -2.18 6.99 16.50
C SER A 27 -1.37 7.15 15.20
N ILE A 28 -1.19 8.40 14.79
CA ILE A 28 -0.49 8.75 13.55
C ILE A 28 0.88 9.30 13.92
N VAL A 29 1.93 8.75 13.30
CA VAL A 29 3.32 9.17 13.49
C VAL A 29 3.95 9.51 12.13
N LYS A 30 5.04 10.28 12.16
CA LYS A 30 5.82 10.59 10.96
C LYS A 30 6.85 9.51 10.70
N THR A 31 6.95 9.05 9.46
CA THR A 31 7.94 8.04 9.05
C THR A 31 9.36 8.51 9.34
N HIS A 32 9.70 9.75 9.00
CA HIS A 32 11.06 10.28 9.19
C HIS A 32 11.44 10.57 10.65
N GLU A 33 10.48 10.56 11.58
CA GLU A 33 10.73 10.71 13.02
C GLU A 33 10.91 9.34 13.71
N GLN A 34 10.35 8.28 13.12
CA GLN A 34 10.33 6.94 13.73
C GLN A 34 11.41 6.00 13.17
N PHE A 35 11.84 6.23 11.94
CA PHE A 35 12.78 5.38 11.24
C PHE A 35 14.06 6.14 10.92
N SER A 36 15.17 5.43 10.78
CA SER A 36 16.39 6.02 10.22
C SER A 36 16.30 5.99 8.69
N ALA A 37 16.93 6.98 8.04
CA ALA A 37 17.07 7.01 6.59
C ALA A 37 17.56 5.66 6.04
N GLN A 38 18.59 5.08 6.66
CA GLN A 38 19.22 3.83 6.22
C GLN A 38 18.27 2.63 6.31
N SER A 39 17.41 2.56 7.35
CA SER A 39 16.40 1.51 7.46
C SER A 39 15.37 1.54 6.32
N LEU A 40 15.19 2.72 5.70
CA LEU A 40 14.31 2.95 4.57
C LEU A 40 15.04 2.82 3.21
N GLY A 41 16.33 2.49 3.19
CA GLY A 41 17.14 2.47 1.97
C GLY A 41 17.65 3.86 1.54
N LEU A 42 17.54 4.87 2.40
CA LEU A 42 18.04 6.21 2.15
C LEU A 42 19.44 6.40 2.76
N SER A 43 20.32 7.13 2.07
CA SER A 43 21.63 7.48 2.62
C SER A 43 21.51 8.43 3.81
N SER A 44 20.63 9.43 3.69
CA SER A 44 20.27 10.41 4.72
C SER A 44 18.91 11.04 4.40
N TYR A 45 18.29 11.69 5.38
CA TYR A 45 17.16 12.60 5.15
C TYR A 45 17.67 13.95 4.62
N GLN A 46 16.98 14.49 3.62
CA GLN A 46 17.37 15.75 2.98
C GLN A 46 16.68 16.97 3.59
N TYR A 47 15.54 16.81 4.26
CA TYR A 47 14.75 17.90 4.87
C TYR A 47 14.49 19.09 3.91
N ARG A 48 14.37 18.80 2.61
CA ARG A 48 14.16 19.83 1.58
C ARG A 48 12.74 20.39 1.64
N THR A 49 12.59 21.64 1.21
CA THR A 49 11.27 22.27 1.06
C THR A 49 10.94 22.46 -0.42
N VAL A 50 9.74 22.03 -0.82
CA VAL A 50 9.23 22.12 -2.19
C VAL A 50 8.01 23.03 -2.24
N GLN A 51 8.11 24.13 -2.98
CA GLN A 51 6.98 25.02 -3.24
C GLN A 51 6.01 24.41 -4.26
N VAL A 52 4.73 24.35 -3.90
CA VAL A 52 3.62 23.85 -4.73
C VAL A 52 2.45 24.82 -4.69
N LYS A 53 1.38 24.52 -5.46
CA LYS A 53 0.10 25.25 -5.39
C LYS A 53 -0.73 24.74 -4.21
N SER A 54 -1.63 25.55 -3.67
CA SER A 54 -2.56 25.12 -2.60
C SER A 54 -3.39 23.90 -2.99
N SER A 55 -3.87 23.83 -4.24
CA SER A 55 -4.59 22.63 -4.73
C SER A 55 -3.70 21.38 -4.80
N THR A 56 -2.40 21.52 -5.01
CA THR A 56 -1.44 20.41 -4.89
C THR A 56 -1.24 20.02 -3.44
N MET A 57 -1.21 21.00 -2.53
CA MET A 57 -1.10 20.79 -1.09
C MET A 57 -2.31 20.01 -0.53
N GLU A 58 -3.50 20.31 -1.03
CA GLU A 58 -4.73 19.56 -0.75
C GLU A 58 -4.66 18.13 -1.30
N ASN A 59 -4.23 17.96 -2.55
CA ASN A 59 -4.09 16.62 -3.15
C ASN A 59 -3.04 15.76 -2.44
N LEU A 60 -1.93 16.34 -1.97
CA LEU A 60 -0.95 15.65 -1.11
C LEU A 60 -1.59 15.18 0.21
N ALA A 61 -2.48 15.98 0.80
CA ALA A 61 -3.21 15.59 2.00
C ALA A 61 -4.16 14.42 1.74
N GLN A 62 -4.93 14.49 0.64
CA GLN A 62 -5.82 13.39 0.24
C GLN A 62 -5.04 12.11 -0.07
N ALA A 63 -3.90 12.23 -0.75
CA ALA A 63 -3.01 11.12 -1.04
C ALA A 63 -2.45 10.47 0.23
N ALA A 64 -1.96 11.26 1.18
CA ALA A 64 -1.46 10.75 2.46
C ALA A 64 -2.56 10.04 3.26
N TRP A 65 -3.75 10.64 3.34
CA TRP A 65 -4.91 10.01 3.96
C TRP A 65 -5.30 8.68 3.28
N ALA A 66 -5.33 8.66 1.95
CA ALA A 66 -5.64 7.44 1.19
C ALA A 66 -4.61 6.34 1.45
N ASN A 67 -3.32 6.68 1.49
CA ASN A 67 -2.26 5.72 1.79
C ASN A 67 -2.46 5.05 3.16
N GLN A 68 -2.81 5.84 4.17
CA GLN A 68 -3.11 5.33 5.51
C GLN A 68 -4.35 4.43 5.54
N VAL A 69 -5.45 4.85 4.90
CA VAL A 69 -6.68 4.03 4.82
C VAL A 69 -6.38 2.70 4.14
N VAL A 70 -5.65 2.71 3.02
CA VAL A 70 -5.27 1.49 2.31
C VAL A 70 -4.38 0.59 3.17
N LYS A 71 -3.38 1.14 3.86
CA LYS A 71 -2.53 0.38 4.80
C LYS A 71 -3.30 -0.14 6.02
N ASN A 72 -4.42 0.47 6.37
CA ASN A 72 -5.30 -0.03 7.41
C ASN A 72 -6.11 -1.25 6.93
N ILE A 73 -6.66 -1.16 5.71
CA ILE A 73 -7.39 -2.27 5.09
C ILE A 73 -6.44 -3.46 4.86
N LEU A 74 -5.33 -3.21 4.17
CA LEU A 74 -4.30 -4.18 3.79
C LEU A 74 -3.21 -4.24 4.87
N HIS A 75 -3.63 -4.50 6.11
CA HIS A 75 -2.78 -4.35 7.28
C HIS A 75 -1.57 -5.27 7.30
N ALA A 76 -1.68 -6.51 6.80
CA ALA A 76 -0.53 -7.42 6.73
C ALA A 76 0.56 -6.93 5.76
N GLY A 77 0.22 -6.00 4.85
CA GLY A 77 1.12 -5.50 3.82
C GLY A 77 0.88 -6.15 2.45
N ALA A 78 1.79 -5.92 1.52
CA ALA A 78 1.76 -6.49 0.19
C ALA A 78 2.22 -7.95 0.19
N GLY A 79 1.55 -8.78 -0.61
CA GLY A 79 1.85 -10.21 -0.70
C GLY A 79 3.12 -10.56 -1.48
N ASN A 80 3.73 -9.58 -2.15
CA ASN A 80 4.94 -9.76 -2.95
C ASN A 80 6.15 -8.97 -2.44
N GLN A 81 6.03 -8.29 -1.28
CA GLN A 81 7.17 -7.59 -0.67
C GLN A 81 7.80 -8.45 0.41
N ILE A 82 9.10 -8.74 0.25
CA ILE A 82 9.88 -9.55 1.20
C ILE A 82 9.74 -9.03 2.63
N LYS A 83 9.78 -7.70 2.79
CA LYS A 83 9.71 -7.08 4.12
C LYS A 83 8.34 -7.26 4.77
N ASP A 84 7.25 -7.09 4.02
CA ASP A 84 5.89 -7.29 4.50
C ASP A 84 5.65 -8.77 4.84
N ILE A 85 6.07 -9.70 3.97
CA ILE A 85 6.01 -11.15 4.20
C ILE A 85 6.74 -11.51 5.50
N SER A 86 7.98 -11.07 5.65
CA SER A 86 8.79 -11.39 6.83
C SER A 86 8.19 -10.79 8.11
N SER A 87 7.73 -9.54 8.06
CA SER A 87 7.18 -8.84 9.23
C SER A 87 5.81 -9.36 9.67
N SER A 88 5.08 -9.99 8.77
CA SER A 88 3.76 -10.57 9.01
C SER A 88 3.78 -12.10 9.14
N SER A 89 4.96 -12.71 9.25
CA SER A 89 5.14 -14.17 9.30
C SER A 89 4.44 -14.90 8.13
N GLY A 90 4.42 -14.30 6.94
CA GLY A 90 3.79 -14.84 5.73
C GLY A 90 2.32 -14.45 5.52
N GLU A 91 1.69 -13.76 6.48
CA GLU A 91 0.26 -13.43 6.39
C GLU A 91 -0.08 -12.51 5.20
N SER A 92 0.82 -11.59 4.84
CA SER A 92 0.61 -10.69 3.68
C SER A 92 0.46 -11.47 2.38
N TRP A 93 1.33 -12.46 2.16
CA TRP A 93 1.28 -13.37 1.00
C TRP A 93 0.05 -14.26 1.08
N ALA A 94 -0.24 -14.85 2.24
CA ALA A 94 -1.40 -15.72 2.41
C ALA A 94 -2.71 -15.02 2.04
N ARG A 95 -2.90 -13.78 2.52
CA ARG A 95 -4.08 -12.98 2.18
C ARG A 95 -4.13 -12.66 0.69
N ALA A 96 -3.00 -12.31 0.06
CA ALA A 96 -2.93 -12.04 -1.37
C ALA A 96 -3.24 -13.30 -2.21
N LYS A 97 -2.61 -14.44 -1.91
CA LYS A 97 -2.84 -15.74 -2.55
C LYS A 97 -4.31 -16.14 -2.50
N LEU A 98 -4.91 -16.11 -1.31
CA LEU A 98 -6.32 -16.46 -1.13
C LEU A 98 -7.26 -15.48 -1.83
N ALA A 99 -6.88 -14.20 -1.91
CA ALA A 99 -7.66 -13.20 -2.64
C ALA A 99 -7.64 -13.44 -4.15
N ASP A 100 -6.49 -13.80 -4.69
CA ASP A 100 -6.31 -14.11 -6.11
C ASP A 100 -7.10 -15.36 -6.52
N ASP A 101 -7.11 -16.38 -5.67
CA ASP A 101 -7.92 -17.59 -5.87
C ASP A 101 -9.43 -17.30 -5.83
N ALA A 102 -9.88 -16.45 -4.89
CA ALA A 102 -11.29 -16.17 -4.66
C ALA A 102 -11.89 -15.15 -5.66
N TYR A 103 -11.08 -14.20 -6.11
CA TYR A 103 -11.49 -13.11 -6.99
C TYR A 103 -10.53 -13.02 -8.16
N SER A 104 -10.64 -13.99 -9.06
CA SER A 104 -9.85 -14.05 -10.28
C SER A 104 -10.18 -12.87 -11.23
N GLY A 105 -9.17 -12.44 -11.99
CA GLY A 105 -9.28 -11.33 -12.94
C GLY A 105 -8.57 -10.05 -12.48
N GLY A 106 -7.94 -9.37 -13.44
CA GLY A 106 -7.11 -8.19 -13.20
C GLY A 106 -7.85 -6.84 -13.18
N ASN A 107 -9.18 -6.82 -13.31
CA ASN A 107 -9.92 -5.55 -13.38
C ASN A 107 -10.08 -4.88 -12.00
N SER A 108 -10.24 -3.55 -11.99
CA SER A 108 -10.28 -2.75 -10.77
C SER A 108 -11.36 -3.16 -9.76
N LEU A 109 -12.51 -3.67 -10.22
CA LEU A 109 -13.57 -4.14 -9.33
C LEU A 109 -13.19 -5.44 -8.62
N ALA A 110 -12.56 -6.39 -9.33
CA ALA A 110 -12.03 -7.60 -8.72
C ALA A 110 -10.93 -7.25 -7.70
N GLN A 111 -10.03 -6.33 -8.05
CA GLN A 111 -8.98 -5.86 -7.14
C GLN A 111 -9.55 -5.21 -5.87
N LEU A 112 -10.59 -4.38 -5.97
CA LEU A 112 -11.26 -3.81 -4.80
C LEU A 112 -11.92 -4.91 -3.93
N LYS A 113 -12.52 -5.93 -4.54
CA LYS A 113 -13.11 -7.06 -3.79
C LYS A 113 -12.05 -7.85 -3.02
N ARG A 114 -10.84 -8.02 -3.57
CA ARG A 114 -9.70 -8.65 -2.87
C ARG A 114 -9.40 -7.93 -1.56
N ALA A 115 -9.28 -6.59 -1.61
CA ALA A 115 -9.10 -5.77 -0.41
C ALA A 115 -10.27 -5.88 0.58
N GLN A 116 -11.51 -5.78 0.10
CA GLN A 116 -12.71 -5.79 0.95
C GLN A 116 -12.99 -7.13 1.65
N LYS A 117 -12.50 -8.24 1.10
CA LYS A 117 -12.93 -9.59 1.50
C LYS A 117 -11.81 -10.45 2.06
N MET A 118 -10.59 -10.25 1.59
CA MET A 118 -9.40 -10.97 2.08
C MET A 118 -8.37 -10.05 2.72
N GLN A 119 -8.50 -8.74 2.52
CA GLN A 119 -7.57 -7.74 3.07
C GLN A 119 -6.12 -8.01 2.65
N GLY A 120 -5.92 -8.52 1.43
CA GLY A 120 -4.61 -8.79 0.86
C GLY A 120 -4.56 -8.57 -0.65
N GLY A 121 -3.35 -8.40 -1.17
CA GLY A 121 -3.07 -8.17 -2.57
C GLY A 121 -1.71 -7.54 -2.82
N ASN A 122 -1.42 -7.24 -4.09
CA ASN A 122 -0.21 -6.54 -4.54
C ASN A 122 -0.58 -5.17 -5.15
N CYS A 123 0.36 -4.48 -5.80
CA CYS A 123 0.18 -3.09 -6.26
C CYS A 123 -1.17 -2.77 -6.96
N PRO A 124 -1.80 -3.63 -7.79
CA PRO A 124 -3.11 -3.30 -8.37
C PRO A 124 -4.24 -3.23 -7.33
N VAL A 125 -4.19 -4.05 -6.27
CA VAL A 125 -5.14 -4.01 -5.15
C VAL A 125 -4.99 -2.73 -4.35
N PHE A 126 -3.75 -2.33 -4.05
CA PHE A 126 -3.47 -1.06 -3.37
C PHE A 126 -3.98 0.13 -4.20
N ALA A 127 -3.67 0.18 -5.49
CA ALA A 127 -4.12 1.24 -6.39
C ALA A 127 -5.65 1.26 -6.57
N SER A 128 -6.33 0.11 -6.70
CA SER A 128 -7.80 0.07 -6.81
C SER A 128 -8.49 0.49 -5.52
N THR A 129 -7.93 0.12 -4.37
CA THR A 129 -8.46 0.55 -3.07
C THR A 129 -8.27 2.05 -2.87
N ALA A 130 -7.08 2.59 -3.19
CA ALA A 130 -6.80 4.03 -3.17
C ALA A 130 -7.80 4.82 -4.05
N SER A 131 -8.09 4.31 -5.25
CA SER A 131 -9.02 4.96 -6.18
C SER A 131 -10.45 5.00 -5.62
N ALA A 132 -10.88 3.92 -4.96
CA ALA A 132 -12.23 3.85 -4.39
C ALA A 132 -12.39 4.79 -3.17
N VAL A 133 -11.35 4.94 -2.33
CA VAL A 133 -11.41 5.84 -1.16
C VAL A 133 -11.31 7.32 -1.54
N LEU A 134 -10.58 7.64 -2.61
CA LEU A 134 -10.39 9.01 -3.11
C LEU A 134 -11.53 9.52 -3.98
N GLN A 135 -12.34 8.61 -4.55
CA GLN A 135 -13.45 9.01 -5.42
C GLN A 135 -14.40 9.97 -4.68
N GLY A 136 -14.60 11.17 -5.24
CA GLY A 136 -15.43 12.22 -4.62
C GLY A 136 -14.79 12.97 -3.45
N LYS A 137 -13.48 12.81 -3.20
CA LYS A 137 -12.71 13.61 -2.23
C LYS A 137 -11.77 14.63 -2.87
N THR A 138 -11.57 14.55 -4.18
CA THR A 138 -10.73 15.47 -4.95
C THR A 138 -11.38 15.73 -6.30
N ASP A 139 -11.19 16.96 -6.79
CA ASP A 139 -11.58 17.37 -8.15
C ASP A 139 -10.45 17.12 -9.17
N ALA A 140 -9.27 16.67 -8.71
CA ALA A 140 -8.20 16.26 -9.58
C ALA A 140 -8.61 15.01 -10.39
N PRO A 141 -8.28 14.93 -11.69
CA PRO A 141 -8.46 13.69 -12.42
C PRO A 141 -7.60 12.60 -11.76
N MET A 142 -8.20 11.45 -11.49
CA MET A 142 -7.49 10.28 -11.00
C MET A 142 -6.99 9.49 -12.19
N MET A 143 -5.68 9.47 -12.40
CA MET A 143 -5.04 8.64 -13.42
C MET A 143 -4.42 7.42 -12.76
N ARG A 144 -4.45 6.29 -13.45
CA ARG A 144 -3.81 5.05 -13.07
C ARG A 144 -2.60 4.86 -13.96
N VAL A 145 -1.49 4.49 -13.35
CA VAL A 145 -0.23 4.25 -14.05
C VAL A 145 0.16 2.82 -13.81
N ARG A 146 0.41 2.08 -14.90
CA ARG A 146 1.09 0.80 -14.87
C ARG A 146 2.41 0.96 -15.61
N THR A 147 3.51 0.60 -14.98
CA THR A 147 4.84 0.69 -15.60
C THR A 147 5.60 -0.61 -15.42
N ARG A 148 6.45 -0.96 -16.39
CA ARG A 148 7.49 -1.97 -16.16
C ARG A 148 8.61 -1.38 -15.30
N LEU A 149 9.24 -2.24 -14.52
CA LEU A 149 10.42 -1.98 -13.71
C LEU A 149 11.66 -2.55 -14.42
N PRO A 150 12.87 -2.07 -14.10
CA PRO A 150 14.13 -2.54 -14.71
C PRO A 150 14.29 -4.07 -14.67
N GLU A 151 13.89 -4.71 -13.58
CA GLU A 151 14.01 -6.15 -13.38
C GLU A 151 12.87 -6.97 -14.03
N GLY A 152 12.03 -6.36 -14.88
CA GLY A 152 10.99 -7.03 -15.65
C GLY A 152 9.62 -7.15 -14.96
N ASN A 153 9.55 -6.90 -13.64
CA ASN A 153 8.28 -6.79 -12.91
C ASN A 153 7.49 -5.54 -13.33
N SER A 154 6.20 -5.47 -12.98
CA SER A 154 5.38 -4.27 -13.21
C SER A 154 4.89 -3.67 -11.89
N HIS A 155 4.80 -2.35 -11.84
CA HIS A 155 4.23 -1.61 -10.72
C HIS A 155 3.02 -0.81 -11.16
N GLU A 156 2.04 -0.68 -10.26
CA GLU A 156 0.78 0.01 -10.52
C GLU A 156 0.39 0.91 -9.35
N PHE A 157 0.15 2.19 -9.64
CA PHE A 157 -0.17 3.23 -8.66
C PHE A 157 -1.13 4.27 -9.26
N LEU A 158 -1.52 5.28 -8.47
CA LEU A 158 -2.38 6.37 -8.93
C LEU A 158 -1.67 7.71 -8.95
N LEU A 159 -2.17 8.59 -9.82
CA LEU A 159 -1.86 10.01 -9.86
C LEU A 159 -3.13 10.81 -9.58
N LEU A 160 -3.01 11.85 -8.77
CA LEU A 160 -3.97 12.95 -8.69
C LEU A 160 -3.46 14.08 -9.58
N GLY A 161 -4.10 14.27 -10.73
CA GLY A 161 -3.65 15.13 -11.81
C GLY A 161 -3.27 14.36 -13.07
N ASP A 162 -3.22 15.06 -14.21
CA ASP A 162 -2.69 14.54 -15.46
C ASP A 162 -1.39 15.28 -15.79
N ARG A 163 -0.25 14.62 -15.55
CA ARG A 163 1.10 15.17 -15.78
C ARG A 163 1.35 15.67 -17.20
N ARG A 164 0.61 15.16 -18.18
CA ARG A 164 0.75 15.54 -19.59
C ARG A 164 0.04 16.87 -19.89
N ALA A 165 -0.86 17.31 -19.00
CA ALA A 165 -1.53 18.59 -19.12
C ALA A 165 -0.75 19.70 -18.38
N SER A 166 -0.56 20.83 -19.04
CA SER A 166 0.22 21.98 -18.54
C SER A 166 -0.24 22.51 -17.17
N ARG A 167 -1.54 22.40 -16.86
CA ARG A 167 -2.07 22.82 -15.56
C ARG A 167 -1.50 22.03 -14.37
N TRP A 168 -1.19 20.76 -14.59
CA TRP A 168 -0.64 19.86 -13.59
C TRP A 168 0.88 19.75 -13.73
N GLY A 169 1.37 19.23 -14.86
CA GLY A 169 2.79 18.88 -15.02
C GLY A 169 3.28 17.92 -13.93
N ASP A 170 4.59 17.69 -13.85
CA ASP A 170 5.16 16.80 -12.84
C ASP A 170 5.04 17.36 -11.43
N ARG A 171 5.27 18.66 -11.25
CA ARG A 171 5.32 19.30 -9.93
C ARG A 171 3.95 19.41 -9.26
N ASN A 172 2.85 19.49 -10.02
CA ASN A 172 1.51 19.59 -9.42
C ASN A 172 0.70 18.29 -9.53
N THR A 173 1.26 17.24 -10.16
CA THR A 173 0.67 15.90 -10.14
C THR A 173 1.17 15.15 -8.90
N VAL A 174 0.26 14.60 -8.10
CA VAL A 174 0.58 13.90 -6.85
C VAL A 174 0.51 12.40 -7.05
N VAL A 175 1.49 11.66 -6.52
CA VAL A 175 1.51 10.20 -6.51
C VAL A 175 0.78 9.68 -5.27
N VAL A 176 -0.17 8.76 -5.49
CA VAL A 176 -0.82 7.98 -4.44
C VAL A 176 -0.37 6.54 -4.60
N ASP A 177 0.51 6.12 -3.71
CA ASP A 177 1.05 4.77 -3.68
C ASP A 177 1.20 4.27 -2.25
N ALA A 178 0.32 3.34 -1.89
CA ALA A 178 0.28 2.71 -0.58
C ALA A 178 0.99 1.34 -0.57
N TRP A 179 1.51 0.90 -1.72
CA TRP A 179 2.16 -0.41 -1.84
C TRP A 179 3.50 -0.48 -1.08
N PRO A 180 4.41 0.53 -1.14
CA PRO A 180 5.65 0.51 -0.36
C PRO A 180 5.41 0.27 1.12
N VAL A 181 6.36 -0.38 1.81
CA VAL A 181 6.25 -0.68 3.26
C VAL A 181 5.92 0.58 4.07
N LYS A 182 6.61 1.69 3.77
CA LYS A 182 6.42 3.01 4.39
C LYS A 182 6.04 4.04 3.30
N PRO A 183 4.75 4.16 2.96
CA PRO A 183 4.33 5.05 1.90
C PRO A 183 4.40 6.51 2.37
N SER A 184 4.82 7.40 1.48
CA SER A 184 4.75 8.85 1.68
C SER A 184 4.16 9.46 0.42
N ALA A 185 3.18 10.36 0.57
CA ALA A 185 2.66 11.08 -0.58
C ALA A 185 3.67 12.13 -1.04
N SER A 186 3.81 12.26 -2.36
CA SER A 186 4.75 13.17 -2.99
C SER A 186 4.23 13.65 -4.32
N THR A 187 4.72 14.80 -4.77
CA THR A 187 4.57 15.21 -6.17
C THR A 187 5.41 14.31 -7.04
N PHE A 188 4.99 14.12 -8.30
CA PHE A 188 5.63 13.18 -9.21
C PHE A 188 7.14 13.44 -9.37
N ASP A 189 7.54 14.71 -9.48
CA ASP A 189 8.94 15.12 -9.63
C ASP A 189 9.81 14.83 -8.40
N GLN A 190 9.20 14.46 -7.27
CA GLN A 190 9.86 14.09 -6.03
C GLN A 190 9.80 12.58 -5.76
N THR A 191 9.10 11.83 -6.60
CA THR A 191 8.90 10.38 -6.45
C THR A 191 10.02 9.61 -7.15
N PHE A 192 10.47 8.55 -6.51
CA PHE A 192 11.38 7.56 -7.10
C PHE A 192 10.88 6.15 -6.79
N ILE A 193 11.30 5.20 -7.62
CA ILE A 193 11.21 3.78 -7.31
C ILE A 193 12.58 3.37 -6.81
N GLN A 194 12.59 2.73 -5.64
CA GLN A 194 13.79 2.13 -5.08
C GLN A 194 13.65 0.62 -5.10
N ASP A 195 14.57 -0.05 -5.79
CA ASP A 195 14.75 -1.47 -5.59
C ASP A 195 15.53 -1.67 -4.28
N ALA A 196 14.91 -2.33 -3.31
CA ALA A 196 15.53 -2.56 -2.02
C ALA A 196 16.61 -3.67 -2.03
N ARG A 197 16.69 -4.49 -3.09
CA ARG A 197 17.75 -5.51 -3.26
C ARG A 197 19.06 -4.87 -3.70
N SER A 198 19.04 -4.11 -4.80
CA SER A 198 20.22 -3.40 -5.30
C SER A 198 20.50 -2.08 -4.56
N GLY A 199 19.47 -1.48 -3.96
CA GLY A 199 19.51 -0.12 -3.42
C GLY A 199 19.41 0.96 -4.50
N GLU A 200 19.28 0.58 -5.78
CA GLU A 200 19.16 1.50 -6.91
C GLU A 200 17.90 2.35 -6.78
N LYS A 201 18.04 3.64 -7.10
CA LYS A 201 16.95 4.62 -7.09
C LYS A 201 16.81 5.21 -8.47
N LEU A 202 15.62 5.06 -9.03
CA LEU A 202 15.25 5.64 -10.32
C LEU A 202 14.15 6.65 -10.10
N SER A 203 14.32 7.87 -10.61
CA SER A 203 13.25 8.84 -10.54
C SER A 203 12.04 8.31 -11.31
N LEU A 204 10.82 8.61 -10.85
CA LEU A 204 9.63 8.13 -11.54
C LEU A 204 9.54 8.70 -12.97
N ARG A 205 10.16 9.87 -13.22
CA ARG A 205 10.28 10.44 -14.55
C ARG A 205 11.09 9.53 -15.48
N ASP A 206 12.25 9.08 -15.02
CA ASP A 206 13.14 8.23 -15.81
C ASP A 206 12.46 6.87 -16.08
N VAL A 207 11.80 6.30 -15.06
CA VAL A 207 11.03 5.06 -15.21
C VAL A 207 9.96 5.20 -16.29
N LEU A 208 9.17 6.28 -16.29
CA LEU A 208 8.12 6.47 -17.29
C LEU A 208 8.64 6.90 -18.67
N SER A 209 9.87 7.40 -18.79
CA SER A 209 10.46 7.69 -20.11
C SER A 209 11.15 6.49 -20.74
N GLU A 210 11.75 5.61 -19.94
CA GLU A 210 12.58 4.51 -20.42
C GLU A 210 11.82 3.20 -20.55
N TYR A 211 10.76 3.02 -19.75
CA TYR A 211 10.01 1.76 -19.69
C TYR A 211 8.60 1.91 -20.25
N CYS A 212 8.08 0.80 -20.78
CA CYS A 212 6.71 0.73 -21.24
C CYS A 212 5.77 1.02 -20.07
N ASN A 213 4.93 2.04 -20.26
CA ASN A 213 3.94 2.44 -19.29
C ASN A 213 2.58 2.70 -19.96
N GLU A 214 1.54 2.51 -19.17
CA GLU A 214 0.15 2.79 -19.50
C GLU A 214 -0.36 3.82 -18.50
N GLU A 215 -0.79 4.98 -18.99
CA GLU A 215 -1.49 5.98 -18.18
C GLU A 215 -2.94 6.13 -18.66
N TYR A 216 -3.89 5.76 -17.80
CA TYR A 216 -5.32 5.73 -18.14
C TYR A 216 -6.18 6.21 -17.00
N SER A 217 -7.41 6.66 -17.28
CA SER A 217 -8.32 7.13 -16.23
C SER A 217 -8.63 6.02 -15.23
N ALA A 218 -8.61 6.34 -13.95
CA ALA A 218 -8.97 5.40 -12.90
C ALA A 218 -10.44 4.96 -13.04
N TYR A 219 -10.73 3.74 -12.59
CA TYR A 219 -12.07 3.18 -12.64
C TYR A 219 -13.03 3.92 -11.71
N THR A 220 -14.20 4.30 -12.22
CA THR A 220 -15.27 4.88 -11.41
C THR A 220 -16.08 3.77 -10.75
N PHE A 221 -15.94 3.64 -9.43
CA PHE A 221 -16.69 2.67 -8.63
C PHE A 221 -18.13 3.13 -8.37
N SER A 222 -19.05 2.18 -8.26
CA SER A 222 -20.41 2.50 -7.81
C SER A 222 -20.40 2.92 -6.33
N ASN A 223 -21.41 3.69 -5.90
CA ASN A 223 -21.57 4.04 -4.48
C ASN A 223 -21.62 2.77 -3.61
N LYS A 224 -22.33 1.74 -4.05
CA LYS A 224 -22.41 0.44 -3.35
C LYS A 224 -21.04 -0.21 -3.16
N ASP A 225 -20.14 -0.13 -4.14
CA ASP A 225 -18.80 -0.70 -4.01
C ASP A 225 -17.95 0.09 -3.03
N ARG A 226 -18.11 1.42 -2.98
CA ARG A 226 -17.42 2.31 -2.03
C ARG A 226 -17.95 2.16 -0.61
N ASP A 227 -19.27 2.07 -0.44
CA ASP A 227 -19.92 1.93 0.87
C ASP A 227 -19.51 0.64 1.59
N ARG A 228 -19.08 -0.40 0.85
CA ARG A 228 -18.52 -1.61 1.48
C ARG A 228 -17.22 -1.36 2.23
N LEU A 229 -16.49 -0.28 1.95
CA LEU A 229 -15.30 0.11 2.70
C LEU A 229 -15.65 0.58 4.13
N THR A 230 -16.88 1.00 4.38
CA THR A 230 -17.33 1.42 5.73
C THR A 230 -17.81 0.26 6.59
N SER A 231 -17.84 -0.96 6.05
CA SER A 231 -18.38 -2.15 6.71
C SER A 231 -17.57 -3.42 6.39
N ILE A 232 -16.24 -3.28 6.31
CA ILE A 232 -15.34 -4.41 6.10
C ILE A 232 -15.44 -5.34 7.31
N LYS A 233 -15.55 -6.65 7.06
CA LYS A 233 -15.47 -7.66 8.12
C LYS A 233 -14.02 -8.09 8.24
N PRO A 234 -13.33 -7.80 9.35
CA PRO A 234 -11.96 -8.26 9.56
C PRO A 234 -11.91 -9.79 9.52
N LEU A 235 -10.97 -10.33 8.75
CA LEU A 235 -10.55 -11.72 8.88
C LEU A 235 -9.40 -11.78 9.88
N ASP A 236 -9.56 -12.57 10.93
CA ASP A 236 -8.47 -12.90 11.85
C ASP A 236 -7.47 -13.88 11.21
N THR A 237 -6.28 -13.96 11.79
CA THR A 237 -5.19 -14.86 11.38
C THR A 237 -5.66 -16.31 11.35
N ASP A 238 -6.42 -16.78 12.35
CA ASP A 238 -6.97 -18.14 12.39
C ASP A 238 -7.88 -18.46 11.19
N ALA A 239 -8.68 -17.50 10.71
CA ALA A 239 -9.51 -17.68 9.52
C ALA A 239 -8.69 -17.79 8.24
N ILE A 240 -7.55 -17.10 8.18
CA ILE A 240 -6.59 -17.24 7.08
C ILE A 240 -5.92 -18.61 7.15
N ASP A 241 -5.42 -19.04 8.31
CA ASP A 241 -4.81 -20.36 8.50
C ASP A 241 -5.75 -21.51 8.14
N ARG A 242 -7.02 -21.44 8.58
CA ARG A 242 -8.04 -22.43 8.18
C ARG A 242 -8.24 -22.50 6.66
N LYS A 243 -8.02 -21.41 5.93
CA LYS A 243 -8.09 -21.39 4.46
C LYS A 243 -6.81 -21.94 3.83
N LEU A 244 -5.63 -21.62 4.38
CA LEU A 244 -4.35 -22.18 3.94
C LEU A 244 -4.30 -23.70 4.09
N HIS A 245 -4.73 -24.22 5.24
CA HIS A 245 -4.79 -25.67 5.47
C HIS A 245 -5.68 -26.40 4.46
N LYS A 246 -6.78 -25.79 4.01
CA LYS A 246 -7.64 -26.36 2.95
C LYS A 246 -6.95 -26.43 1.59
N GLN A 247 -5.89 -25.64 1.39
CA GLN A 247 -5.04 -25.67 0.20
C GLN A 247 -3.74 -26.47 0.42
N HIS A 248 -3.61 -27.16 1.55
CA HIS A 248 -2.40 -27.90 1.93
C HIS A 248 -1.13 -27.04 2.02
N LEU A 249 -1.30 -25.77 2.38
CA LEU A 249 -0.20 -24.83 2.64
C LEU A 249 0.16 -24.80 4.14
N PRO A 250 1.42 -24.47 4.50
CA PRO A 250 1.81 -24.26 5.89
C PRO A 250 0.98 -23.15 6.56
N SER A 251 0.85 -23.21 7.88
CA SER A 251 0.23 -22.15 8.68
C SER A 251 1.11 -20.91 8.71
N ILE A 252 0.52 -19.74 8.97
CA ILE A 252 1.24 -18.49 9.20
C ILE A 252 2.30 -18.70 10.29
N GLY A 253 3.54 -18.30 9.99
CA GLY A 253 4.73 -18.64 10.76
C GLY A 253 5.95 -18.87 9.88
N ASP A 254 7.06 -19.28 10.50
CA ASP A 254 8.36 -19.45 9.84
C ASP A 254 8.30 -20.46 8.67
N GLU A 255 7.57 -21.57 8.83
CA GLU A 255 7.42 -22.59 7.77
C GLU A 255 6.76 -22.04 6.51
N LEU A 256 5.77 -21.14 6.67
CA LEU A 256 5.13 -20.49 5.53
C LEU A 256 6.09 -19.50 4.85
N VAL A 257 6.87 -18.74 5.62
CA VAL A 257 7.88 -17.82 5.07
C VAL A 257 8.92 -18.58 4.26
N GLU A 258 9.44 -19.69 4.79
CA GLU A 258 10.38 -20.56 4.07
C GLU A 258 9.77 -21.13 2.79
N HIS A 259 8.52 -21.59 2.86
CA HIS A 259 7.79 -22.07 1.69
C HIS A 259 7.67 -20.99 0.61
N ILE A 260 7.28 -19.77 0.98
CA ILE A 260 7.13 -18.64 0.04
C ILE A 260 8.47 -18.33 -0.62
N PHE A 261 9.56 -18.19 0.14
CA PHE A 261 10.87 -17.88 -0.43
C PHE A 261 11.41 -19.00 -1.32
N ALA A 262 11.06 -20.26 -1.05
CA ALA A 262 11.44 -21.39 -1.89
C ALA A 262 10.64 -21.48 -3.21
N THR A 263 9.41 -20.93 -3.25
CA THR A 263 8.47 -21.15 -4.37
C THR A 263 8.17 -19.89 -5.20
N GLU A 264 8.35 -18.71 -4.63
CA GLU A 264 7.93 -17.43 -5.23
C GLU A 264 9.09 -16.47 -5.46
N SER A 265 10.35 -16.90 -5.33
CA SER A 265 11.56 -16.04 -5.33
C SER A 265 11.59 -15.00 -6.45
N ASP A 266 11.16 -15.39 -7.64
CA ASP A 266 11.19 -14.59 -8.86
C ASP A 266 10.05 -13.56 -8.93
N ASN A 267 8.99 -13.77 -8.14
CA ASN A 267 7.80 -12.91 -8.07
C ASN A 267 7.88 -11.88 -6.92
N LEU A 268 8.92 -11.94 -6.08
CA LEU A 268 9.10 -11.04 -4.95
C LEU A 268 9.88 -9.79 -5.35
N PHE A 269 9.38 -8.63 -4.95
CA PHE A 269 10.01 -7.32 -5.15
C PHE A 269 9.82 -6.47 -3.89
N ASP A 270 10.88 -5.86 -3.37
CA ASP A 270 10.82 -5.06 -2.14
C ASP A 270 10.95 -3.56 -2.45
N ALA A 271 9.88 -2.80 -2.18
CA ALA A 271 9.85 -1.34 -2.29
C ALA A 271 9.64 -0.74 -0.90
N ARG A 272 10.67 -0.09 -0.34
CA ARG A 272 10.62 0.40 1.05
C ARG A 272 9.93 1.75 1.18
N VAL A 273 10.22 2.68 0.27
CA VAL A 273 9.70 4.05 0.23
C VAL A 273 9.54 4.53 -1.22
N SER A 274 8.69 5.52 -1.44
CA SER A 274 8.42 6.16 -2.74
C SER A 274 9.04 7.55 -2.88
N THR A 275 9.51 8.15 -1.79
CA THR A 275 10.16 9.47 -1.76
C THR A 275 11.02 9.60 -0.50
N ASP A 276 11.71 10.73 -0.33
CA ASP A 276 12.30 11.10 0.95
C ASP A 276 11.17 11.62 1.88
N PRO A 277 10.81 10.88 2.95
CA PRO A 277 9.69 11.24 3.84
C PRO A 277 9.94 12.52 4.64
N SER A 278 11.18 13.02 4.69
CA SER A 278 11.51 14.30 5.32
C SER A 278 11.24 15.52 4.43
N THR A 279 10.74 15.32 3.20
CA THR A 279 10.42 16.42 2.28
C THR A 279 9.24 17.24 2.81
N TYR A 280 9.48 18.53 3.05
CA TYR A 280 8.44 19.51 3.33
C TYR A 280 7.85 20.04 2.03
N TYR A 281 6.54 20.23 2.03
CA TYR A 281 5.83 20.92 0.97
C TYR A 281 5.20 22.18 1.53
N THR A 282 5.20 23.25 0.73
CA THR A 282 4.58 24.52 1.11
C THR A 282 3.86 25.15 -0.07
N ASP A 283 2.73 25.78 0.21
CA ASP A 283 2.00 26.63 -0.74
C ASP A 283 2.21 28.14 -0.47
N GLY A 284 3.08 28.48 0.47
CA GLY A 284 3.35 29.84 0.95
C GLY A 284 2.65 30.16 2.27
N ASP A 285 1.54 29.49 2.58
CA ASP A 285 0.76 29.71 3.80
C ASP A 285 0.97 28.56 4.81
N GLU A 286 0.95 27.31 4.34
CA GLU A 286 1.21 26.12 5.16
C GLU A 286 2.56 25.48 4.77
N THR A 287 3.23 24.82 5.74
CA THR A 287 4.37 23.93 5.48
C THR A 287 4.22 22.64 6.28
N ARG A 288 4.24 21.48 5.60
CA ARG A 288 4.18 20.16 6.27
C ARG A 288 4.76 19.03 5.41
N THR A 289 5.07 17.91 6.04
CA THR A 289 5.39 16.64 5.38
C THR A 289 4.14 15.76 5.23
N PHE A 290 4.18 14.79 4.31
CA PHE A 290 3.06 13.89 3.99
C PHE A 290 3.41 12.40 4.13
N ASP A 291 4.27 12.10 5.10
CA ASP A 291 4.81 10.77 5.42
C ASP A 291 4.16 10.13 6.66
N ASN A 292 2.91 10.53 6.93
CA ASN A 292 2.15 10.03 8.06
C ASN A 292 1.83 8.54 7.90
N ILE A 293 2.14 7.74 8.92
CA ILE A 293 1.84 6.30 8.98
C ILE A 293 1.08 5.96 10.27
N LEU A 294 0.37 4.85 10.26
CA LEU A 294 -0.30 4.31 11.45
C LEU A 294 0.78 3.72 12.38
N SER A 295 0.84 4.19 13.62
CA SER A 295 1.62 3.54 14.69
C SER A 295 0.87 2.29 15.12
N ARG A 296 1.60 1.16 15.08
CA ARG A 296 1.15 -0.16 15.52
C ARG A 296 1.95 -0.57 16.73
#